data_AF-A0A7C5NHA9-F1
#
_entry.id   AF-A0A7C5NHA9-F1
#
_cell.length_a   1.000
_cell.length_b   1.000
_cell.length_c   1.000
_cell.angle_alpha   90.00
_cell.angle_beta   90.00
_cell.angle_gamma   90.00
#
_symmetry.space_group_name_H-M   'P 1'
#
loop_
_entity.id
_entity.type
_entity.pdbx_description
1 polymer ?
#
loop_
_entity_poly.entity_id
_entity_poly.type
_entity_poly.pdbx_seq_one_letter_code
_entity_poly.pdbx_strand_id
1 'polypeptide(L)'
;SVYILDRFNKQYIAKDFDYLENLFSLPGGAGPQAFNFTALQNFLLGNPQFFAVKVLKAKIENFKYQLTGHYDNLTSTYQLQPASYQLDQMVFEDTKDKRSFKIIFSDYKSLSNKEDFSYIRNFNLYSKTTGSISIAIKFTNIEINTSKTIKFKIPSHYKKMD
;
A
#
# COMPACT_ATOMS: atom_id res chain seq x y z
N SER A 1 -2.78 -5.03 15.59
CA SER A 1 -2.16 -6.35 15.43
C SER A 1 -2.62 -7.00 14.13
N VAL A 2 -1.75 -7.85 13.58
CA VAL A 2 -1.90 -8.64 12.36
C VAL A 2 -1.80 -10.10 12.75
N TYR A 3 -2.73 -10.91 12.26
CA TYR A 3 -2.76 -12.36 12.49
C TYR A 3 -2.49 -13.09 11.18
N ILE A 4 -1.47 -13.94 11.16
CA ILE A 4 -1.12 -14.77 10.01
C ILE A 4 -1.40 -16.22 10.39
N LEU A 5 -2.23 -16.90 9.60
CA LEU A 5 -2.66 -18.27 9.84
C LEU A 5 -2.03 -19.21 8.81
N ASP A 6 -1.27 -20.18 9.30
CA ASP A 6 -0.91 -21.36 8.53
C ASP A 6 -1.99 -22.43 8.74
N ARG A 7 -2.83 -22.62 7.71
CA ARG A 7 -3.93 -23.58 7.76
C ARG A 7 -3.47 -25.02 7.59
N PHE A 8 -2.32 -25.27 6.97
CA PHE A 8 -1.79 -26.62 6.75
C PHE A 8 -1.23 -27.17 8.07
N ASN A 9 -0.40 -26.37 8.74
CA ASN A 9 0.22 -26.76 10.01
C ASN A 9 -0.64 -26.47 11.23
N LYS A 10 -1.83 -25.85 11.05
CA LYS A 10 -2.73 -25.42 12.13
C LYS A 10 -1.98 -24.52 13.13
N GLN A 11 -1.26 -23.55 12.60
CA GLN A 11 -0.45 -22.62 13.38
C GLN A 11 -0.86 -21.18 13.09
N TYR A 12 -0.58 -20.28 14.03
CA TYR A 12 -0.74 -18.86 13.79
C TYR A 12 0.32 -18.04 14.51
N ILE A 13 0.62 -16.87 13.95
CA ILE A 13 1.39 -15.82 14.61
C ILE A 13 0.52 -14.57 14.76
N ALA A 14 0.79 -13.81 15.82
CA ALA A 14 0.19 -12.50 16.07
C ALA A 14 1.33 -11.49 16.24
N LYS A 15 1.40 -10.50 15.35
CA LYS A 15 2.46 -9.48 15.33
C LYS A 15 1.84 -8.08 15.14
N ASP A 16 2.64 -7.03 15.28
CA ASP A 16 2.22 -5.66 14.97
C ASP A 16 2.50 -5.30 13.51
N PHE A 17 2.06 -4.13 13.06
CA PHE A 17 2.25 -3.71 11.66
C PHE A 17 3.73 -3.50 11.31
N ASP A 18 4.57 -3.16 12.30
CA ASP A 18 6.03 -3.08 12.16
C ASP A 18 6.62 -4.41 11.69
N TYR A 19 6.00 -5.56 12.00
CA TYR A 19 6.43 -6.85 11.46
C TYR A 19 6.24 -6.91 9.94
N LEU A 20 5.11 -6.42 9.41
CA LEU A 20 4.89 -6.36 7.96
C LEU A 20 5.83 -5.35 7.29
N GLU A 21 6.08 -4.23 7.95
CA GLU A 21 7.03 -3.24 7.49
C GLU A 21 8.42 -3.84 7.33
N ASN A 22 8.90 -4.59 8.33
CA ASN A 22 10.19 -5.26 8.28
C ASN A 22 10.22 -6.41 7.27
N LEU A 23 9.18 -7.25 7.26
CA LEU A 23 9.09 -8.43 6.40
C LEU A 23 9.11 -8.05 4.92
N PHE A 24 8.39 -6.99 4.55
CA PHE A 24 8.27 -6.55 3.15
C PHE A 24 9.09 -5.31 2.84
N SER A 25 9.87 -4.82 3.81
CA SER A 25 10.68 -3.60 3.69
C SER A 25 9.85 -2.39 3.20
N LEU A 26 8.64 -2.24 3.75
CA LEU A 26 7.71 -1.17 3.36
C LEU A 26 8.25 0.21 3.80
N PRO A 27 7.91 1.28 3.07
CA PRO A 27 8.23 2.63 3.51
C PRO A 27 7.35 3.00 4.71
N GLY A 28 7.93 3.78 5.63
CA GLY A 28 7.21 4.29 6.79
C GLY A 28 8.13 4.54 7.98
N GLY A 29 9.07 3.64 8.27
CA GLY A 29 9.98 3.77 9.40
C GLY A 29 9.25 3.84 10.76
N ALA A 30 9.98 4.15 11.82
CA ALA A 30 9.37 4.37 13.13
C ALA A 30 8.68 5.75 13.22
N GLY A 31 7.66 5.86 14.08
CA GLY A 31 7.00 7.13 14.42
C GLY A 31 5.71 7.38 13.61
N PRO A 32 5.27 8.64 13.44
CA PRO A 32 3.98 8.96 12.81
C PRO A 32 3.89 8.59 11.32
N GLN A 33 5.02 8.21 10.72
CA GLN A 33 5.13 7.70 9.36
C GLN A 33 5.04 6.16 9.27
N ALA A 34 4.99 5.44 10.39
CA ALA A 34 4.98 3.98 10.40
C ALA A 34 3.84 3.38 9.58
N PHE A 35 4.17 2.27 8.90
CA PHE A 35 3.17 1.54 8.16
C PHE A 35 2.08 1.04 9.11
N ASN A 36 0.82 1.28 8.75
CA ASN A 36 -0.32 0.97 9.60
C ASN A 36 -1.52 0.50 8.77
N PHE A 37 -2.61 0.19 9.45
CA PHE A 37 -3.83 -0.28 8.80
C PHE A 37 -4.41 0.72 7.79
N THR A 38 -4.36 2.02 8.09
CA THR A 38 -4.82 3.07 7.17
C THR A 38 -3.97 3.11 5.91
N ALA A 39 -2.65 2.99 6.03
CA ALA A 39 -1.77 2.90 4.86
C ALA A 39 -2.09 1.67 3.99
N LEU A 40 -2.29 0.51 4.61
CA LEU A 40 -2.72 -0.69 3.91
C LEU A 40 -4.05 -0.49 3.17
N GLN A 41 -5.04 0.12 3.85
CA GLN A 41 -6.34 0.42 3.23
C GLN A 41 -6.18 1.39 2.06
N ASN A 42 -5.40 2.45 2.20
CA ASN A 42 -5.17 3.42 1.13
C ASN A 42 -4.54 2.74 -0.09
N PHE A 43 -3.53 1.89 0.11
CA PHE A 43 -2.92 1.13 -0.97
C PHE A 43 -3.92 0.18 -1.67
N LEU A 44 -4.76 -0.51 -0.90
CA LEU A 44 -5.78 -1.42 -1.45
C LEU A 44 -6.95 -0.69 -2.12
N LEU A 45 -7.31 0.50 -1.66
CA LEU A 45 -8.39 1.32 -2.23
C LEU A 45 -7.88 2.20 -3.39
N GLY A 46 -6.57 2.36 -3.55
CA GLY A 46 -5.99 3.26 -4.54
C GLY A 46 -6.05 4.73 -4.14
N ASN A 47 -6.18 5.01 -2.85
CA ASN A 47 -6.06 6.36 -2.32
C ASN A 47 -4.58 6.76 -2.25
N PRO A 48 -4.26 8.06 -2.38
CA PRO A 48 -2.92 8.53 -2.11
C PRO A 48 -2.56 8.30 -0.63
N GLN A 49 -1.36 7.75 -0.40
CA GLN A 49 -0.80 7.57 0.94
C GLN A 49 0.35 8.54 1.15
N PHE A 50 0.22 9.44 2.14
CA PHE A 50 1.24 10.43 2.45
C PHE A 50 2.02 10.03 3.71
N PHE A 51 3.35 9.94 3.61
CA PHE A 51 4.24 9.66 4.74
C PHE A 51 5.00 10.91 5.18
N ALA A 52 4.54 11.57 6.25
CA ALA A 52 5.19 12.71 6.92
C ALA A 52 5.65 13.90 6.03
N VAL A 53 5.25 13.95 4.76
CA VAL A 53 5.55 15.05 3.84
C VAL A 53 4.77 16.29 4.27
N LYS A 54 5.48 17.38 4.57
CA LYS A 54 4.86 18.67 4.93
C LYS A 54 4.47 19.53 3.74
N VAL A 55 5.21 19.43 2.63
CA VAL A 55 4.99 20.23 1.42
C VAL A 55 5.23 19.37 0.19
N LEU A 56 4.29 19.41 -0.76
CA LEU A 56 4.43 18.80 -2.07
C LEU A 56 4.82 19.85 -3.11
N LYS A 57 5.87 19.57 -3.88
CA LYS A 57 6.22 20.35 -5.07
C LYS A 57 5.52 19.75 -6.28
N ALA A 58 4.80 20.58 -7.02
CA ALA A 58 4.12 20.19 -8.25
C ALA A 58 4.97 20.55 -9.46
N LYS A 59 5.01 19.65 -10.45
CA LYS A 59 5.50 19.92 -11.80
C LYS A 59 4.70 19.15 -12.83
N ILE A 60 4.83 19.52 -14.09
CA ILE A 60 4.35 18.72 -15.22
C ILE A 60 5.56 17.98 -15.79
N GLU A 61 5.47 16.66 -15.90
CA GLU A 61 6.53 15.82 -16.45
C GLU A 61 5.89 14.71 -17.31
N ASN A 62 6.40 14.52 -18.53
CA ASN A 62 5.85 13.54 -19.49
C ASN A 62 4.33 13.65 -19.67
N PHE A 63 3.82 14.88 -19.79
CA PHE A 63 2.39 15.16 -19.89
C PHE A 63 1.57 14.57 -18.73
N LYS A 64 2.13 14.49 -17.52
CA LYS A 64 1.42 14.12 -16.29
C LYS A 64 1.69 15.15 -15.20
N TYR A 65 0.75 15.31 -14.27
CA TYR A 65 1.02 16.08 -13.07
C TYR A 65 1.82 15.21 -12.11
N GLN A 66 2.96 15.72 -11.64
CA GLN A 66 3.79 15.06 -10.66
C GLN A 66 3.85 15.89 -9.38
N LEU A 67 3.48 15.26 -8.27
CA LEU A 67 3.64 15.81 -6.92
C LEU A 67 4.80 15.07 -6.25
N THR A 68 5.79 15.80 -5.75
CA THR A 68 6.94 15.22 -5.06
C THR A 68 7.09 15.81 -3.67
N GLY A 69 7.25 14.95 -2.68
CA GLY A 69 7.44 15.29 -1.29
C GLY A 69 8.69 14.64 -0.73
N HIS A 70 9.36 15.32 0.19
CA HIS A 70 10.52 14.79 0.90
C HIS A 70 10.31 14.94 2.40
N TYR A 71 10.70 13.90 3.14
CA TYR A 71 10.77 13.92 4.60
C TYR A 71 11.91 13.02 5.05
N ASP A 72 12.92 13.60 5.70
CA ASP A 72 14.15 12.90 6.09
C ASP A 72 14.77 12.14 4.89
N ASN A 73 14.85 10.82 4.95
CA ASN A 73 15.45 9.97 3.90
C ASN A 73 14.42 9.45 2.88
N LEU A 74 13.13 9.76 3.09
CA LEU A 74 12.02 9.29 2.28
C LEU A 74 11.63 10.33 1.23
N THR A 75 11.58 9.89 -0.04
CA THR A 75 10.98 10.64 -1.14
C THR A 75 9.67 9.97 -1.54
N SER A 76 8.60 10.75 -1.66
CA SER A 76 7.30 10.29 -2.16
C SER A 76 6.96 11.02 -3.46
N THR A 77 6.63 10.28 -4.50
CA THR A 77 6.25 10.81 -5.81
C THR A 77 4.88 10.26 -6.21
N TYR A 78 3.97 11.15 -6.58
CA TYR A 78 2.63 10.84 -7.04
C TYR A 78 2.48 11.36 -8.47
N GLN A 79 2.04 10.51 -9.39
CA GLN A 79 1.76 10.90 -10.77
C GLN A 79 0.26 10.81 -11.02
N LEU A 80 -0.32 11.87 -11.57
CA LEU A 80 -1.75 11.97 -11.87
C LEU A 80 -1.95 12.17 -13.38
N GLN A 81 -3.01 11.57 -13.91
CA GLN A 81 -3.45 11.77 -15.29
C GLN A 81 -3.97 13.20 -15.49
N PRO A 82 -3.60 13.94 -16.55
CA PRO A 82 -3.98 15.35 -16.68
C PRO A 82 -5.47 15.61 -16.81
N ALA A 83 -6.18 14.75 -17.55
CA ALA A 83 -7.58 14.97 -17.88
C ALA A 83 -8.53 14.58 -16.73
N SER A 84 -8.19 13.52 -15.98
CA SER A 84 -9.04 12.94 -14.96
C SER A 84 -8.54 13.14 -13.53
N TYR A 85 -7.30 13.62 -13.36
CA TYR A 85 -6.59 13.66 -12.07
C TYR A 85 -6.51 12.30 -11.34
N GLN A 86 -6.80 11.20 -12.03
CA GLN A 86 -6.68 9.86 -11.47
C GLN A 86 -5.22 9.56 -11.15
N LEU A 87 -4.99 8.93 -10.00
CA LEU A 87 -3.66 8.51 -9.57
C LEU A 87 -3.16 7.40 -10.47
N ASP A 88 -2.11 7.66 -11.23
CA ASP A 88 -1.50 6.69 -12.14
C ASP A 88 -0.45 5.85 -11.40
N GLN A 89 0.35 6.51 -10.56
CA GLN A 89 1.48 5.89 -9.88
C GLN A 89 1.78 6.56 -8.54
N MET A 90 2.19 5.76 -7.56
CA MET A 90 2.91 6.20 -6.36
C MET A 90 4.29 5.56 -6.32
N VAL A 91 5.30 6.32 -5.92
CA VAL A 91 6.66 5.83 -5.67
C VAL A 91 7.13 6.36 -4.33
N PHE A 92 7.67 5.47 -3.51
CA PHE A 92 8.30 5.77 -2.24
C PHE A 92 9.73 5.25 -2.29
N GLU A 93 10.70 6.10 -2.01
CA GLU A 93 12.12 5.76 -2.05
C GLU A 93 12.77 6.14 -0.71
N ASP A 94 13.30 5.14 -0.01
CA ASP A 94 14.12 5.34 1.19
C ASP A 94 15.59 5.22 0.80
N THR A 95 16.27 6.37 0.82
CA THR A 95 17.67 6.47 0.41
C THR A 95 18.64 5.89 1.45
N LYS A 96 18.27 5.90 2.72
CA LYS A 96 19.10 5.39 3.82
C LYS A 96 19.18 3.88 3.76
N ASP A 97 18.03 3.23 3.66
CA ASP A 97 17.96 1.77 3.65
C ASP A 97 17.99 1.17 2.25
N LYS A 98 18.07 2.01 1.21
CA LYS A 98 18.09 1.65 -0.23
C LYS A 98 16.91 0.75 -0.60
N ARG A 99 15.71 1.21 -0.24
CA ARG A 99 14.44 0.52 -0.51
C ARG A 99 13.60 1.36 -1.45
N SER A 100 12.82 0.70 -2.30
CA SER A 100 11.82 1.37 -3.12
C SER A 100 10.51 0.60 -3.13
N PHE A 101 9.41 1.36 -3.14
CA PHE A 101 8.07 0.83 -3.25
C PHE A 101 7.30 1.62 -4.28
N LYS A 102 6.91 0.93 -5.35
CA LYS A 102 6.17 1.50 -6.47
C LYS A 102 4.81 0.82 -6.59
N ILE A 103 3.77 1.63 -6.75
CA ILE A 103 2.40 1.18 -6.99
C ILE A 103 1.93 1.80 -8.30
N ILE A 104 1.43 0.97 -9.21
CA ILE A 104 0.82 1.40 -10.48
C ILE A 104 -0.67 1.08 -10.42
N PHE A 105 -1.50 2.06 -10.76
CA PHE A 105 -2.95 1.95 -10.81
C PHE A 105 -3.41 2.00 -12.27
N SER A 106 -4.25 1.05 -12.66
CA SER A 106 -4.73 0.93 -14.03
C SER A 106 -6.16 0.37 -14.08
N ASP A 107 -6.72 0.34 -15.29
CA ASP A 107 -8.09 -0.14 -15.55
C ASP A 107 -9.12 0.59 -14.66
N TYR A 108 -9.08 1.93 -14.70
CA TYR A 108 -10.07 2.76 -14.00
C TYR A 108 -11.44 2.58 -14.64
N LYS A 109 -12.45 2.26 -13.81
CA LYS A 109 -13.84 2.21 -14.22
C LYS A 109 -14.71 2.89 -13.17
N SER A 110 -15.78 3.53 -13.63
CA SER A 110 -16.75 4.14 -12.74
C SER A 110 -17.56 3.08 -12.00
N LEU A 111 -17.72 3.30 -10.70
CA LEU A 111 -18.60 2.54 -9.82
C LEU A 111 -20.03 3.09 -9.89
N SER A 112 -20.98 2.39 -9.26
CA SER A 112 -22.39 2.80 -9.24
C SER A 112 -22.63 4.17 -8.59
N ASN A 113 -21.75 4.59 -7.68
CA ASN A 113 -21.78 5.89 -7.03
C ASN A 113 -21.05 7.00 -7.82
N LYS A 114 -20.63 6.72 -9.07
CA LYS A 114 -19.91 7.63 -9.98
C LYS A 114 -18.47 7.96 -9.55
N GLU A 115 -17.90 7.28 -8.56
CA GLU A 115 -16.48 7.34 -8.29
C GLU A 115 -15.72 6.39 -9.22
N ASP A 116 -14.53 6.79 -9.67
CA ASP A 116 -13.67 5.91 -10.45
C ASP A 116 -12.78 5.07 -9.55
N PHE A 117 -12.66 3.78 -9.87
CA PHE A 117 -11.85 2.84 -9.11
C PHE A 117 -10.88 2.11 -10.03
N SER A 118 -9.62 1.96 -9.59
CA SER A 118 -8.61 1.17 -10.31
C SER A 118 -8.81 -0.32 -10.07
N TYR A 119 -9.17 -1.07 -11.11
CA TYR A 119 -9.40 -2.51 -11.02
C TYR A 119 -8.10 -3.33 -11.06
N ILE A 120 -6.98 -2.73 -11.46
CA ILE A 120 -5.67 -3.40 -11.52
C ILE A 120 -4.62 -2.58 -10.77
N ARG A 121 -4.00 -3.19 -9.76
CA ARG A 121 -2.90 -2.61 -8.97
C ARG A 121 -1.66 -3.48 -9.08
N ASN A 122 -0.54 -2.89 -9.46
CA ASN A 122 0.75 -3.57 -9.49
C ASN A 122 1.69 -2.94 -8.46
N PHE A 123 2.08 -3.74 -7.48
CA PHE A 123 3.03 -3.38 -6.43
C PHE A 123 4.40 -3.94 -6.81
N ASN A 124 5.41 -3.08 -6.81
CA ASN A 124 6.79 -3.46 -7.04
C ASN A 124 7.61 -2.95 -5.86
N LEU A 125 8.13 -3.89 -5.07
CA LEU A 125 8.94 -3.61 -3.90
C LEU A 125 10.37 -4.04 -4.21
N TYR A 126 11.33 -3.28 -3.73
CA TYR A 126 12.73 -3.66 -3.74
C TYR A 126 13.39 -3.31 -2.42
N SER A 127 14.16 -4.24 -1.89
CA SER A 127 15.13 -3.99 -0.83
C SER A 127 16.37 -4.86 -1.04
N LYS A 128 17.49 -4.49 -0.41
CA LYS A 128 18.67 -5.34 -0.37
C LYS A 128 18.42 -6.70 0.30
N THR A 129 17.52 -6.75 1.27
CA THR A 129 17.27 -7.95 2.09
C THR A 129 16.35 -8.94 1.40
N THR A 130 15.30 -8.45 0.74
CA THR A 130 14.25 -9.27 0.13
C THR A 130 14.37 -9.39 -1.39
N GLY A 131 15.25 -8.60 -2.02
CA GLY A 131 15.30 -8.46 -3.47
C GLY A 131 14.03 -7.79 -4.01
N SER A 132 13.70 -8.10 -5.27
CA SER A 132 12.51 -7.58 -5.94
C SER A 132 11.30 -8.46 -5.70
N ILE A 133 10.20 -7.86 -5.25
CA ILE A 133 8.90 -8.52 -5.10
C ILE A 133 7.90 -7.80 -6.01
N SER A 134 7.13 -8.57 -6.78
CA SER A 134 6.05 -8.04 -7.62
C SER A 134 4.73 -8.69 -7.23
N ILE A 135 3.70 -7.87 -6.99
CA ILE A 135 2.35 -8.32 -6.63
C ILE A 135 1.37 -7.65 -7.59
N ALA A 136 0.60 -8.45 -8.31
CA ALA A 136 -0.49 -7.97 -9.16
C ALA A 136 -1.83 -8.32 -8.50
N ILE A 137 -2.66 -7.30 -8.27
CA ILE A 137 -4.02 -7.48 -7.75
C ILE A 137 -5.00 -7.05 -8.83
N LYS A 138 -5.90 -7.96 -9.19
CA LYS A 138 -7.04 -7.69 -10.07
C LYS A 138 -8.34 -7.83 -9.28
N PHE A 139 -9.12 -6.77 -9.25
CA PHE A 139 -10.43 -6.74 -8.64
C PHE A 139 -11.49 -7.14 -9.68
N THR A 140 -12.54 -7.84 -9.23
CA THR A 140 -13.63 -8.30 -10.11
C THR A 140 -14.97 -7.69 -9.69
N ASN A 141 -15.32 -7.82 -8.41
CA ASN A 141 -16.56 -7.30 -7.84
C ASN A 141 -16.24 -6.31 -6.73
N ILE A 142 -16.57 -5.03 -6.94
CA ILE A 142 -16.34 -3.96 -5.99
C ILE A 142 -17.66 -3.50 -5.37
N GLU A 143 -17.73 -3.58 -4.04
CA GLU A 143 -18.77 -2.96 -3.22
C GLU A 143 -18.08 -2.04 -2.21
N ILE A 144 -18.46 -0.76 -2.22
CA ILE A 144 -17.90 0.25 -1.32
C ILE A 144 -18.97 0.81 -0.38
N ASN A 145 -18.54 1.42 0.72
CA ASN A 145 -19.42 2.07 1.71
C ASN A 145 -20.56 1.18 2.25
N THR A 146 -20.35 -0.13 2.23
CA THR A 146 -21.31 -1.12 2.73
C THR A 146 -20.74 -1.76 3.98
N SER A 147 -21.48 -1.69 5.09
CA SER A 147 -21.06 -2.35 6.33
C SER A 147 -21.01 -3.87 6.14
N LYS A 148 -19.87 -4.48 6.50
CA LYS A 148 -19.67 -5.93 6.48
C LYS A 148 -19.35 -6.40 7.88
N THR A 149 -20.05 -7.45 8.32
CA THR A 149 -19.68 -8.15 9.56
C THR A 149 -18.70 -9.26 9.22
N ILE A 150 -17.45 -9.12 9.68
CA ILE A 150 -16.42 -10.16 9.50
C ILE A 150 -16.28 -10.91 10.82
N LYS A 151 -16.71 -12.18 10.84
CA LYS A 151 -16.46 -13.08 11.97
C LYS A 151 -15.04 -13.65 11.84
N PHE A 152 -14.05 -12.95 12.40
CA PHE A 152 -12.71 -13.50 12.53
C PHE A 152 -12.56 -14.25 13.86
N LYS A 153 -12.27 -15.54 13.80
CA LYS A 153 -11.94 -16.37 14.96
C LYS A 153 -10.84 -17.35 14.57
N ILE A 154 -9.82 -17.45 15.42
CA ILE A 154 -8.78 -18.48 15.30
C ILE A 154 -9.34 -19.77 15.90
N PRO A 155 -9.36 -20.89 15.15
CA PRO A 155 -9.87 -22.15 15.69
C PRO A 155 -9.05 -22.60 16.91
N SER A 156 -9.72 -23.15 17.93
CA SER A 156 -9.09 -23.51 19.21
C SER A 156 -7.96 -24.54 19.10
N HIS A 157 -7.97 -25.35 18.04
CA HIS A 157 -6.94 -26.35 17.78
C HIS A 157 -5.69 -25.79 17.10
N TYR A 158 -5.64 -24.49 16.80
CA TYR A 158 -4.45 -23.87 16.23
C TYR A 158 -3.43 -23.56 17.33
N LYS A 159 -2.15 -23.84 17.07
CA LYS A 159 -1.05 -23.51 17.97
C LYS A 159 -0.51 -22.12 17.66
N LYS A 160 -0.39 -21.27 18.68
CA LYS A 160 0.35 -20.01 18.56
C LYS A 160 1.83 -20.32 18.43
N MET A 161 2.47 -19.75 17.43
CA MET A 161 3.92 -19.75 17.29
C MET A 161 4.45 -18.42 17.84
N ASP A 162 5.57 -18.48 18.55
CA ASP A 162 6.23 -17.30 19.13
C ASP A 162 6.99 -16.49 18.06
#